data_AF-A0A1Y6BWF7-F1
#
_entry.id   AF-A0A1Y6BWF7-F1
#
_cell.length_a   1.000
_cell.length_b   1.000
_cell.length_c   1.000
_cell.angle_alpha   90.00
_cell.angle_beta   90.00
_cell.angle_gamma   90.00
#
_symmetry.space_group_name_H-M   'P 1'
#
loop_
_entity.id
_entity.type
_entity.pdbx_description
1 polymer ?
#
loop_
_entity_poly.entity_id
_entity_poly.type
_entity_poly.pdbx_seq_one_letter_code
_entity_poly.pdbx_strand_id
1 'polypeptide(L)'
;MRTITKICSLLFCSSMAMGQESSPQKPKGGEPGWAPPKKLSFTPEQIKAECRKYRNRFIGYYGKVYKIEDCKRRELDSSQVKSLMKRRVDVREVESETVAMIPPGEPFEAAESNRSCTQLNGRYLLSVGGDMYFVEACKKRLFPDWETYVDHSKKRRSKKVYELSEQEFAKLQSGAEIPSVLDREFREQEVLEAESDVIPLQEACAGINGQYVSYYSKVYKIERCRKREVSDPSKLLRKRKVKLRELSSEQWISLPEGESI
;
A
#
# COMPACT_ATOMS: atom_id res chain seq x y z
N MET A 1 5.23 28.36 28.63
CA MET A 1 6.26 29.01 27.79
C MET A 1 6.94 27.88 27.00
N ARG A 2 6.97 27.78 25.67
CA ARG A 2 6.71 28.70 24.57
C ARG A 2 5.92 27.95 23.48
N THR A 3 4.85 28.58 23.03
CA THR A 3 4.16 28.36 21.76
C THR A 3 5.05 28.83 20.61
N ILE A 4 5.17 28.05 19.53
CA ILE A 4 5.70 28.55 18.25
C ILE A 4 4.70 28.22 17.15
N THR A 5 4.01 29.27 16.76
CA THR A 5 3.17 29.46 15.58
C THR A 5 4.06 30.00 14.45
N LYS A 6 3.89 29.52 13.21
CA LYS A 6 4.26 30.17 11.91
C LYS A 6 3.80 29.22 10.79
N ILE A 7 2.76 29.49 9.99
CA ILE A 7 2.56 30.53 8.95
C ILE A 7 3.65 30.50 7.87
N CYS A 8 3.29 29.97 6.70
CA CYS A 8 3.67 30.45 5.36
C CYS A 8 2.67 29.85 4.34
N SER A 9 1.80 30.66 3.72
CA SER A 9 2.04 31.43 2.48
C SER A 9 1.95 30.53 1.24
N LEU A 10 0.79 30.48 0.60
CA LEU A 10 0.50 31.21 -0.64
C LEU A 10 1.44 30.84 -1.79
N LEU A 11 0.97 29.94 -2.65
CA LEU A 11 1.43 29.84 -4.04
C LEU A 11 0.21 29.83 -4.95
N PHE A 12 -0.10 31.03 -5.43
CA PHE A 12 -0.76 31.34 -6.69
C PHE A 12 -0.09 30.53 -7.82
N CYS A 13 -0.87 29.86 -8.66
CA CYS A 13 -0.42 29.53 -10.00
C CYS A 13 -1.51 29.88 -11.01
N SER A 14 -1.08 30.66 -11.99
CA SER A 14 -1.86 31.49 -12.89
C SER A 14 -2.79 30.71 -13.81
N SER A 15 -3.99 31.24 -13.95
CA SER A 15 -4.92 30.95 -15.02
C SER A 15 -4.35 31.53 -16.33
N MET A 16 -3.97 30.66 -17.27
CA MET A 16 -3.64 31.06 -18.63
C MET A 16 -4.93 31.17 -19.45
N ALA A 17 -5.29 32.41 -19.78
CA ALA A 17 -6.24 32.71 -20.84
C ALA A 17 -5.54 32.52 -22.19
N MET A 18 -6.00 31.55 -22.99
CA MET A 18 -5.63 31.41 -24.40
C MET A 18 -6.82 31.78 -25.29
N GLY A 19 -6.48 32.44 -26.38
CA GLY A 19 -7.35 33.28 -27.20
C GLY A 19 -8.54 32.57 -27.84
N GLN A 20 -9.61 33.36 -28.00
CA GLN A 20 -10.77 33.03 -28.81
C GLN A 20 -10.46 33.35 -30.27
N GLU A 21 -10.44 32.32 -31.11
CA GLU A 21 -10.44 32.43 -32.55
C GLU A 21 -11.89 32.25 -33.03
N SER A 22 -12.52 33.34 -33.48
CA SER A 22 -13.92 33.38 -33.88
C SER A 22 -14.10 32.77 -35.27
N SER A 23 -14.33 31.46 -35.31
CA SER A 23 -14.86 30.77 -36.49
C SER A 23 -16.34 31.10 -36.73
N PRO A 24 -16.79 31.20 -38.00
CA PRO A 24 -18.17 31.53 -38.36
C PRO A 24 -19.14 30.45 -37.87
N GLN A 25 -20.08 30.87 -37.03
CA GLN A 25 -21.12 30.02 -36.43
C GLN A 25 -22.06 29.48 -37.51
N LYS A 26 -21.99 28.16 -37.72
CA LYS A 26 -23.06 27.36 -38.34
C LYS A 26 -24.31 27.45 -37.45
N PRO A 27 -25.52 27.62 -38.01
CA PRO A 27 -26.74 27.75 -37.22
C PRO A 27 -26.91 26.59 -36.25
N LYS A 28 -27.06 26.95 -34.96
CA LYS A 28 -27.29 26.04 -33.83
C LYS A 28 -28.56 25.23 -34.07
N GLY A 29 -28.42 24.01 -34.58
CA GLY A 29 -29.39 22.96 -34.31
C GLY A 29 -29.35 22.70 -32.81
N GLY A 30 -30.38 23.15 -32.08
CA GLY A 30 -30.45 23.00 -30.63
C GLY A 30 -30.24 21.55 -30.26
N GLU A 31 -29.19 21.27 -29.49
CA GLU A 31 -29.08 19.99 -28.79
C GLU A 31 -30.40 19.78 -28.04
N PRO A 32 -31.04 18.61 -28.20
CA PRO A 32 -32.25 18.31 -27.44
C PRO A 32 -31.90 18.51 -25.96
N GLY A 33 -32.50 19.54 -25.36
CA GLY A 33 -32.17 19.94 -24.00
C GLY A 33 -32.30 18.72 -23.09
N TRP A 34 -31.22 18.40 -22.38
CA TRP A 34 -31.21 17.31 -21.42
C TRP A 34 -32.29 17.59 -20.38
N ALA A 35 -33.45 16.95 -20.55
CA ALA A 35 -34.50 17.00 -19.55
C ALA A 35 -34.07 16.07 -18.42
N PRO A 36 -34.04 16.53 -17.16
CA PRO A 36 -33.73 15.66 -16.05
C PRO A 36 -34.71 14.48 -16.04
N PRO A 37 -34.25 13.25 -15.76
CA PRO A 37 -35.12 12.08 -15.74
C PRO A 37 -36.26 12.31 -14.76
N LYS A 38 -37.49 12.00 -15.20
CA LYS A 38 -38.69 12.13 -14.35
C LYS A 38 -38.51 11.23 -13.13
N LYS A 39 -38.71 11.78 -11.93
CA LYS A 39 -38.73 10.99 -10.69
C LYS A 39 -39.84 9.95 -10.81
N LEU A 40 -39.49 8.67 -10.76
CA LEU A 40 -40.44 7.58 -10.72
C LEU A 40 -41.24 7.66 -9.40
N SER A 41 -42.56 7.75 -9.50
CA SER A 41 -43.47 7.69 -8.36
C SER A 41 -44.29 6.40 -8.45
N PHE A 42 -44.34 5.64 -7.37
CA PHE A 42 -45.04 4.37 -7.33
C PHE A 42 -46.31 4.48 -6.50
N THR A 43 -47.36 3.74 -6.88
CA THR A 43 -48.59 3.70 -6.09
C THR A 43 -48.39 2.85 -4.83
N PRO A 44 -49.13 3.11 -3.73
CA PRO A 44 -49.05 2.29 -2.52
C PRO A 44 -49.34 0.80 -2.77
N GLU A 45 -50.15 0.49 -3.77
CA GLU A 45 -50.48 -0.88 -4.18
C GLU A 45 -49.29 -1.59 -4.84
N GLN A 46 -48.56 -0.89 -5.73
CA GLN A 46 -47.33 -1.40 -6.34
C GLN A 46 -46.27 -1.68 -5.27
N ILE A 47 -46.06 -0.74 -4.35
CA ILE A 47 -45.12 -0.89 -3.23
C ILE A 47 -45.49 -2.12 -2.39
N LYS A 48 -46.77 -2.27 -2.03
CA LYS A 48 -47.25 -3.39 -1.22
C LYS A 48 -47.13 -4.74 -1.96
N ALA A 49 -47.35 -4.77 -3.27
CA ALA A 49 -47.19 -5.97 -4.09
C ALA A 49 -45.72 -6.39 -4.17
N GLU A 50 -44.82 -5.46 -4.46
CA GLU A 50 -43.38 -5.72 -4.57
C GLU A 50 -42.80 -6.14 -3.22
N CYS A 51 -43.22 -5.49 -2.15
CA CYS A 51 -42.85 -5.84 -0.78
C CYS A 51 -43.28 -7.26 -0.38
N ARG A 52 -44.46 -7.72 -0.81
CA ARG A 52 -44.92 -9.11 -0.59
C ARG A 52 -44.04 -10.13 -1.32
N LYS A 53 -43.57 -9.82 -2.53
CA LYS A 53 -42.70 -10.68 -3.35
C LYS A 53 -41.35 -10.96 -2.70
N TYR A 54 -40.80 -9.99 -1.95
CA TYR A 54 -39.49 -10.10 -1.30
C TYR A 54 -39.55 -10.23 0.23
N ARG A 55 -40.73 -10.39 0.83
CA ARG A 55 -40.87 -10.49 2.29
C ARG A 55 -39.99 -11.59 2.88
N ASN A 56 -39.16 -11.25 3.87
CA ASN A 56 -38.20 -12.13 4.53
C ASN A 56 -37.14 -12.75 3.59
N ARG A 57 -36.88 -12.12 2.43
CA ARG A 57 -35.83 -12.54 1.50
C ARG A 57 -34.65 -11.57 1.53
N PHE A 58 -33.54 -12.05 0.96
CA PHE A 58 -32.34 -11.27 0.73
C PHE A 58 -32.31 -10.81 -0.73
N ILE A 59 -32.03 -9.53 -0.94
CA ILE A 59 -31.89 -8.93 -2.26
C ILE A 59 -30.49 -8.32 -2.42
N GLY A 60 -29.93 -8.41 -3.62
CA GLY A 60 -28.65 -7.82 -4.00
C GLY A 60 -28.85 -6.65 -4.96
N TYR A 61 -28.15 -5.54 -4.73
CA TYR A 61 -28.16 -4.38 -5.63
C TYR A 61 -26.83 -3.64 -5.55
N TYR A 62 -26.14 -3.48 -6.68
CA TYR A 62 -24.80 -2.86 -6.79
C TYR A 62 -23.80 -3.37 -5.73
N GLY A 63 -23.70 -4.69 -5.55
CA GLY A 63 -22.76 -5.31 -4.62
C GLY A 63 -23.14 -5.20 -3.14
N LYS A 64 -24.24 -4.53 -2.80
CA LYS A 64 -24.80 -4.50 -1.44
C LYS A 64 -25.91 -5.54 -1.30
N VAL A 65 -26.03 -6.11 -0.11
CA VAL A 65 -27.07 -7.09 0.22
C VAL A 65 -28.01 -6.50 1.26
N TYR A 66 -29.31 -6.64 1.04
CA TYR A 66 -30.35 -6.16 1.94
C TYR A 66 -31.24 -7.32 2.38
N LYS A 67 -31.70 -7.30 3.63
CA LYS A 67 -32.83 -8.13 4.08
C LYS A 67 -34.10 -7.30 4.04
N ILE A 68 -35.18 -7.89 3.55
CA ILE A 68 -36.49 -7.23 3.53
C ILE A 68 -37.32 -7.70 4.72
N GLU A 69 -37.53 -6.80 5.68
CA GLU A 69 -38.37 -7.02 6.87
C GLU A 69 -39.28 -5.81 7.08
N ASP A 70 -40.54 -6.06 7.45
CA ASP A 70 -41.56 -5.01 7.67
C ASP A 70 -41.65 -3.99 6.53
N CYS A 71 -41.51 -4.48 5.30
CA CYS A 71 -41.53 -3.64 4.10
C CYS A 71 -40.41 -2.61 4.00
N LYS A 72 -39.33 -2.82 4.73
CA LYS A 72 -38.14 -1.98 4.73
C LYS A 72 -36.92 -2.79 4.30
N ARG A 73 -36.07 -2.20 3.47
CA ARG A 73 -34.77 -2.81 3.11
C ARG A 73 -33.72 -2.41 4.14
N ARG A 74 -33.19 -3.40 4.85
CA ARG A 74 -32.12 -3.20 5.84
C ARG A 74 -30.81 -3.70 5.26
N GLU A 75 -29.82 -2.83 5.17
CA GLU A 75 -28.49 -3.18 4.66
C GLU A 75 -27.79 -4.13 5.63
N LEU A 76 -27.11 -5.14 5.09
CA LEU A 76 -26.30 -6.10 5.85
C LEU A 76 -24.83 -5.71 5.77
N ASP A 77 -24.11 -5.87 6.89
CA ASP A 77 -22.67 -5.69 6.91
C ASP A 77 -21.94 -6.84 6.22
N SER A 78 -20.65 -6.66 5.95
CA SER A 78 -19.81 -7.65 5.28
C SER A 78 -19.71 -8.99 6.02
N SER A 79 -19.76 -8.99 7.36
CA SER A 79 -19.72 -10.19 8.19
C SER A 79 -21.01 -11.01 8.10
N GLN A 80 -22.15 -10.32 8.06
CA GLN A 80 -23.46 -10.90 7.86
C GLN A 80 -23.57 -11.49 6.44
N VAL A 81 -23.09 -10.78 5.42
CA VAL A 81 -23.02 -11.30 4.04
C VAL A 81 -22.13 -12.55 3.96
N LYS A 82 -20.93 -12.55 4.57
CA LYS A 82 -20.06 -13.74 4.67
C LYS A 82 -20.81 -14.92 5.32
N SER A 83 -21.61 -14.67 6.36
CA SER A 83 -22.42 -15.69 7.04
C SER A 83 -23.53 -16.26 6.14
N LEU A 84 -24.21 -15.41 5.36
CA LEU A 84 -25.24 -15.84 4.39
C LEU A 84 -24.65 -16.71 3.29
N MET A 85 -23.50 -16.32 2.73
CA MET A 85 -22.79 -17.10 1.72
C MET A 85 -22.40 -18.48 2.25
N LYS A 86 -21.89 -18.55 3.49
CA LYS A 86 -21.54 -19.83 4.14
C LYS A 86 -22.75 -20.75 4.31
N ARG A 87 -23.93 -20.17 4.58
CA ARG A 87 -25.21 -20.91 4.71
C ARG A 87 -25.88 -21.19 3.37
N ARG A 88 -25.30 -20.74 2.25
CA ARG A 88 -25.88 -20.87 0.90
C ARG A 88 -27.29 -20.29 0.79
N VAL A 89 -27.52 -19.14 1.45
CA VAL A 89 -28.79 -18.43 1.35
C VAL A 89 -28.89 -17.76 -0.02
N ASP A 90 -30.02 -17.92 -0.69
CA ASP A 90 -30.31 -17.28 -1.98
C ASP A 90 -30.40 -15.75 -1.81
N VAL A 91 -29.56 -15.02 -2.54
CA VAL A 91 -29.59 -13.56 -2.63
C VAL A 91 -30.03 -13.20 -4.04
N ARG A 92 -31.23 -12.62 -4.16
CA ARG A 92 -31.80 -12.28 -5.46
C ARG A 92 -31.30 -10.93 -5.92
N GLU A 93 -30.62 -10.88 -7.05
CA GLU A 93 -30.32 -9.60 -7.70
C GLU A 93 -31.62 -8.94 -8.16
N VAL A 94 -31.74 -7.64 -7.90
CA VAL A 94 -32.92 -6.84 -8.24
C VAL A 94 -32.53 -5.59 -8.99
N GLU A 95 -33.49 -5.04 -9.73
CA GLU A 95 -33.32 -3.81 -10.50
C GLU A 95 -33.53 -2.56 -9.63
N SER A 96 -33.15 -1.39 -10.17
CA SER A 96 -33.29 -0.11 -9.49
C SER A 96 -34.72 0.24 -9.11
N GLU A 97 -35.71 -0.21 -9.90
CA GLU A 97 -37.12 0.05 -9.65
C GLU A 97 -37.61 -0.66 -8.38
N THR A 98 -37.27 -1.93 -8.20
CA THR A 98 -37.58 -2.69 -6.98
C THR A 98 -37.00 -2.02 -5.74
N VAL A 99 -35.75 -1.55 -5.84
CA VAL A 99 -35.06 -0.86 -4.74
C VAL A 99 -35.68 0.50 -4.42
N ALA A 100 -36.22 1.18 -5.43
CA ALA A 100 -36.95 2.44 -5.26
C ALA A 100 -38.36 2.23 -4.66
N MET A 101 -39.02 1.10 -4.96
CA MET A 101 -40.32 0.74 -4.38
C MET A 101 -40.21 0.34 -2.89
N ILE A 102 -39.13 -0.31 -2.47
CA ILE A 102 -38.95 -0.75 -1.08
C ILE A 102 -38.19 0.33 -0.27
N PRO A 103 -38.84 1.02 0.69
CA PRO A 103 -38.21 2.10 1.42
C PRO A 103 -37.02 1.61 2.27
N PRO A 104 -35.99 2.45 2.47
CA PRO A 104 -34.87 2.12 3.35
C PRO A 104 -35.35 1.93 4.79
N GLY A 105 -34.83 0.90 5.46
CA GLY A 105 -34.98 0.67 6.88
C GLY A 105 -33.72 1.03 7.66
N GLU A 106 -33.83 0.98 8.98
CA GLU A 106 -32.66 1.04 9.85
C GLU A 106 -31.75 -0.17 9.57
N PRO A 107 -30.43 0.04 9.43
CA PRO A 107 -29.49 -1.05 9.25
C PRO A 107 -29.62 -2.04 10.41
N PHE A 108 -29.29 -3.30 10.19
CA PHE A 108 -29.16 -4.21 11.33
C PHE A 108 -28.07 -3.66 12.23
N GLU A 109 -28.38 -3.52 13.51
CA GLU A 109 -27.33 -3.40 14.51
C GLU A 109 -26.45 -4.64 14.33
N ALA A 110 -25.23 -4.43 13.85
CA ALA A 110 -24.24 -5.47 13.79
C ALA A 110 -24.18 -6.03 15.21
N ALA A 111 -24.52 -7.31 15.38
CA ALA A 111 -24.46 -7.93 16.69
C ALA A 111 -23.03 -7.73 17.18
N GLU A 112 -22.84 -6.84 18.16
CA GLU A 112 -21.53 -6.56 18.70
C GLU A 112 -20.98 -7.88 19.21
N SER A 113 -20.03 -8.46 18.48
CA SER A 113 -19.38 -9.66 18.95
C SER A 113 -18.48 -9.20 20.07
N ASN A 114 -18.97 -9.12 21.31
CA ASN A 114 -18.13 -8.78 22.45
C ASN A 114 -17.22 -9.97 22.77
N ARG A 115 -16.17 -10.14 21.96
CA ARG A 115 -15.18 -11.20 22.15
C ARG A 115 -14.31 -10.85 23.34
N SER A 116 -14.23 -11.77 24.30
CA SER A 116 -13.35 -11.58 25.45
C SER A 116 -11.89 -11.71 25.02
N CYS A 117 -10.96 -11.10 25.76
CA CYS A 117 -9.53 -11.30 25.52
C CYS A 117 -9.18 -12.81 25.46
N THR A 118 -9.75 -13.62 26.36
CA THR A 118 -9.49 -15.06 26.42
C THR A 118 -9.82 -15.78 25.11
N GLN A 119 -10.83 -15.33 24.36
CA GLN A 119 -11.18 -15.88 23.04
C GLN A 119 -10.21 -15.43 21.94
N LEU A 120 -9.63 -14.24 22.08
CA LEU A 120 -8.70 -13.64 21.13
C LEU A 120 -7.24 -14.05 21.38
N ASN A 121 -6.89 -14.48 22.59
CA ASN A 121 -5.54 -14.87 22.95
C ASN A 121 -5.03 -16.02 22.06
N GLY A 122 -3.85 -15.84 21.46
CA GLY A 122 -3.27 -16.76 20.48
C GLY A 122 -3.86 -16.65 19.07
N ARG A 123 -4.58 -15.57 18.76
CA ARG A 123 -5.18 -15.31 17.43
C ARG A 123 -4.51 -14.13 16.73
N TYR A 124 -4.66 -14.13 15.41
CA TYR A 124 -4.25 -13.03 14.55
C TYR A 124 -5.41 -12.07 14.38
N LEU A 125 -5.11 -10.77 14.39
CA LEU A 125 -6.07 -9.71 14.14
C LEU A 125 -5.63 -8.91 12.92
N LEU A 126 -6.60 -8.46 12.14
CA LEU A 126 -6.42 -7.47 11.08
C LEU A 126 -7.07 -6.17 11.52
N SER A 127 -6.31 -5.06 11.54
CA SER A 127 -6.87 -3.74 11.80
C SER A 127 -7.58 -3.18 10.56
N VAL A 128 -8.37 -2.13 10.75
CA VAL A 128 -9.01 -1.40 9.63
C VAL A 128 -7.97 -0.80 8.68
N GLY A 129 -6.76 -0.49 9.17
CA GLY A 129 -5.64 0.02 8.37
C GLY A 129 -4.87 -1.04 7.56
N GLY A 130 -5.20 -2.33 7.74
CA GLY A 130 -4.50 -3.43 7.08
C GLY A 130 -3.32 -3.99 7.88
N ASP A 131 -3.00 -3.42 9.04
CA ASP A 131 -1.93 -3.90 9.90
C ASP A 131 -2.30 -5.23 10.57
N MET A 132 -1.30 -6.11 10.68
CA MET A 132 -1.45 -7.43 11.28
C MET A 132 -0.96 -7.42 12.73
N TYR A 133 -1.77 -7.97 13.63
CA TYR A 133 -1.42 -8.12 15.04
C TYR A 133 -1.52 -9.57 15.48
N PHE A 134 -0.73 -9.92 16.50
CA PHE A 134 -0.89 -11.15 17.26
C PHE A 134 -1.30 -10.82 18.70
N VAL A 135 -2.31 -11.52 19.22
CA VAL A 135 -2.73 -11.35 20.61
C VAL A 135 -2.02 -12.37 21.49
N GLU A 136 -1.23 -11.89 22.43
CA GLU A 136 -0.52 -12.72 23.39
C GLU A 136 -0.64 -12.10 24.78
N ALA A 137 -1.08 -12.88 25.77
CA ALA A 137 -1.31 -12.42 27.14
C ALA A 137 -2.18 -11.14 27.21
N CYS A 138 -3.26 -11.11 26.43
CA CYS A 138 -4.16 -9.96 26.30
C CYS A 138 -3.55 -8.67 25.72
N LYS A 139 -2.37 -8.77 25.11
CA LYS A 139 -1.72 -7.65 24.44
C LYS A 139 -1.70 -7.88 22.94
N LYS A 140 -2.13 -6.88 22.18
CA LYS A 140 -1.97 -6.86 20.72
C LYS A 140 -0.54 -6.42 20.39
N ARG A 141 0.20 -7.30 19.72
CA ARG A 141 1.58 -7.06 19.28
C ARG A 141 1.58 -6.87 17.77
N LEU A 142 2.12 -5.76 17.29
CA LEU A 142 2.21 -5.45 15.87
C LEU A 142 3.26 -6.36 15.20
N PHE A 143 3.00 -6.76 13.96
CA PHE A 143 4.04 -7.27 13.07
C PHE A 143 4.64 -6.11 12.26
N PRO A 144 5.98 -5.91 12.29
CA PRO A 144 6.65 -4.83 11.55
C PRO A 144 6.54 -5.00 10.04
N ASP A 145 6.46 -6.25 9.57
CA ASP A 145 6.45 -6.62 8.16
C ASP A 145 5.68 -7.93 7.92
N TRP A 146 5.35 -8.18 6.65
CA TRP A 146 4.56 -9.33 6.24
C TRP A 146 5.34 -10.64 6.38
N GLU A 147 6.64 -10.61 6.12
CA GLU A 147 7.56 -11.75 6.21
C GLU A 147 7.59 -12.32 7.64
N THR A 148 7.65 -11.44 8.64
CA THR A 148 7.61 -11.77 10.06
C THR A 148 6.28 -12.39 10.45
N TYR A 149 5.15 -11.87 9.93
CA TYR A 149 3.85 -12.51 10.11
C TYR A 149 3.82 -13.91 9.49
N VAL A 150 4.30 -14.08 8.25
CA VAL A 150 4.30 -15.36 7.55
C VAL A 150 5.15 -16.38 8.30
N ASP A 151 6.37 -16.04 8.71
CA ASP A 151 7.23 -16.92 9.49
C ASP A 151 6.61 -17.29 10.85
N HIS A 152 6.08 -16.30 11.59
CA HIS A 152 5.40 -16.55 12.85
C HIS A 152 4.17 -17.45 12.69
N SER A 153 3.38 -17.27 11.61
CA SER A 153 2.18 -18.06 11.33
C SER A 153 2.50 -19.52 10.99
N LYS A 154 3.60 -19.80 10.30
CA LYS A 154 4.07 -21.17 10.01
C LYS A 154 4.36 -21.97 11.27
N LYS A 155 4.85 -21.30 12.33
CA LYS A 155 5.21 -21.90 13.61
C LYS A 155 4.00 -22.21 14.51
N ARG A 156 2.79 -21.75 14.17
CA ARG A 156 1.58 -21.92 15.01
C ARG A 156 0.48 -22.71 14.30
N ARG A 157 -0.31 -23.44 15.10
CA ARG A 157 -1.47 -24.23 14.63
C ARG A 157 -2.67 -23.36 14.23
N SER A 158 -2.84 -22.23 14.90
CA SER A 158 -3.90 -21.25 14.62
C SER A 158 -3.52 -20.45 13.38
N LYS A 159 -4.34 -20.47 12.32
CA LYS A 159 -4.14 -19.64 11.11
C LYS A 159 -5.27 -18.64 10.87
N LYS A 160 -6.28 -18.63 11.75
CA LYS A 160 -7.47 -17.81 11.55
C LYS A 160 -7.16 -16.36 11.94
N VAL A 161 -7.35 -15.47 10.98
CA VAL A 161 -7.32 -14.02 11.15
C VAL A 161 -8.72 -13.54 11.51
N TYR A 162 -8.82 -12.69 12.51
CA TYR A 162 -10.05 -12.07 12.95
C TYR A 162 -10.04 -10.59 12.59
N GLU A 163 -11.08 -10.14 11.90
CA GLU A 163 -11.42 -8.73 11.78
C GLU A 163 -12.16 -8.34 13.07
N LEU A 164 -11.67 -7.31 13.76
CA LEU A 164 -12.31 -6.72 14.94
C LEU A 164 -12.87 -5.35 14.58
N SER A 165 -13.97 -4.97 15.23
CA SER A 165 -14.38 -3.56 15.24
C SER A 165 -13.34 -2.69 15.95
N GLU A 166 -13.32 -1.40 15.64
CA GLU A 166 -12.39 -0.44 16.27
C GLU A 166 -12.56 -0.41 17.79
N GLN A 167 -13.79 -0.52 18.29
CA GLN A 167 -14.09 -0.56 19.72
C GLN A 167 -13.54 -1.82 20.41
N GLU A 168 -13.68 -3.00 19.80
CA GLU A 168 -13.08 -4.24 20.31
C GLU A 168 -11.54 -4.17 20.31
N PHE A 169 -10.99 -3.63 19.22
CA PHE A 169 -9.54 -3.49 19.06
C PHE A 169 -8.94 -2.51 20.07
N ALA A 170 -9.65 -1.43 20.39
CA ALA A 170 -9.26 -0.45 21.40
C ALA A 170 -9.25 -1.02 22.83
N LYS A 171 -10.10 -2.01 23.14
CA LYS A 171 -10.13 -2.68 24.46
C LYS A 171 -8.87 -3.52 24.74
N LEU A 172 -8.14 -3.94 23.71
CA LEU A 172 -6.90 -4.72 23.87
C LEU A 172 -5.73 -3.79 24.23
N GLN A 173 -4.91 -4.18 25.20
CA GLN A 173 -3.70 -3.41 25.53
C GLN A 173 -2.66 -3.54 24.41
N SER A 174 -1.91 -2.48 24.13
CA SER A 174 -0.78 -2.56 23.21
C SER A 174 0.40 -3.29 23.87
N GLY A 175 0.94 -4.29 23.19
CA GLY A 175 2.16 -4.98 23.57
C GLY A 175 3.37 -4.43 22.82
N ALA A 176 4.56 -4.92 23.19
CA ALA A 176 5.76 -4.68 22.39
C ALA A 176 5.60 -5.33 21.01
N GLU A 177 6.10 -4.65 20.00
CA GLU A 177 6.17 -5.14 18.63
C GLU A 177 6.91 -6.49 18.55
N ILE A 178 6.59 -7.28 17.53
CA ILE A 178 7.29 -8.53 17.26
C ILE A 178 8.59 -8.17 16.53
N PRO A 179 9.76 -8.66 16.95
CA PRO A 179 11.01 -8.39 16.24
C PRO A 179 10.91 -8.83 14.78
N SER A 180 11.38 -7.99 13.86
CA SER A 180 11.41 -8.33 12.44
C SER A 180 12.35 -9.51 12.20
N VAL A 181 11.94 -10.45 11.35
CA VAL A 181 12.82 -11.51 10.85
C VAL A 181 13.87 -10.94 9.90
N LEU A 182 13.53 -9.87 9.17
CA LEU A 182 14.44 -9.20 8.24
C LEU A 182 15.55 -8.47 8.98
N ASP A 183 15.27 -7.84 10.13
CA ASP A 183 16.31 -7.17 10.94
C ASP A 183 17.46 -8.12 11.32
N ARG A 184 17.16 -9.40 11.54
CA ARG A 184 18.20 -10.40 11.82
C ARG A 184 19.03 -10.68 10.57
N GLU A 185 18.38 -10.89 9.43
CA GLU A 185 19.06 -11.16 8.15
C GLU A 185 19.91 -9.97 7.70
N PHE A 186 19.40 -8.74 7.84
CA PHE A 186 20.17 -7.52 7.55
C PHE A 186 21.39 -7.40 8.47
N ARG A 187 21.25 -7.66 9.77
CA ARG A 187 22.41 -7.65 10.67
C ARG A 187 23.45 -8.73 10.31
N GLU A 188 23.00 -9.91 9.90
CA GLU A 188 23.88 -10.97 9.44
C GLU A 188 24.60 -10.55 8.14
N GLN A 189 23.91 -9.87 7.22
CA GLN A 189 24.52 -9.32 6.00
C GLN A 189 25.49 -8.18 6.27
N GLU A 190 25.17 -7.25 7.18
CA GLU A 190 26.07 -6.15 7.56
C GLU A 190 27.39 -6.69 8.13
N VAL A 191 27.35 -7.78 8.90
CA VAL A 191 28.56 -8.44 9.41
C VAL A 191 29.38 -9.05 8.27
N LEU A 192 28.73 -9.69 7.29
CA LEU A 192 29.41 -10.25 6.13
C LEU A 192 29.98 -9.18 5.19
N GLU A 193 29.30 -8.04 5.03
CA GLU A 193 29.81 -6.90 4.27
C GLU A 193 30.97 -6.21 4.98
N ALA A 194 30.94 -6.14 6.31
CA ALA A 194 32.07 -5.66 7.11
C ALA A 194 33.29 -6.58 7.03
N GLU A 195 33.08 -7.87 6.73
CA GLU A 195 34.13 -8.85 6.42
C GLU A 195 34.51 -8.91 4.94
N SER A 196 34.00 -8.03 4.08
CA SER A 196 34.52 -7.96 2.70
C SER A 196 36.03 -7.74 2.75
N ASP A 197 36.79 -8.69 2.17
CA ASP A 197 38.25 -8.76 2.25
C ASP A 197 38.88 -7.52 1.60
N VAL A 198 38.98 -6.44 2.38
CA VAL A 198 39.77 -5.27 2.03
C VAL A 198 41.22 -5.71 2.06
N ILE A 199 41.73 -6.11 0.89
CA ILE A 199 43.16 -6.38 0.74
C ILE A 199 43.94 -5.14 1.21
N PRO A 200 45.06 -5.31 1.94
CA PRO A 200 45.85 -4.19 2.44
C PRO A 200 46.18 -3.21 1.32
N LEU A 201 46.18 -1.91 1.64
CA LEU A 201 46.39 -0.85 0.64
C LEU A 201 47.69 -1.05 -0.18
N GLN A 202 48.72 -1.62 0.43
CA GLN A 202 49.99 -1.95 -0.22
C GLN A 202 49.80 -3.00 -1.32
N GLU A 203 48.99 -4.03 -1.06
CA GLU A 203 48.67 -5.09 -2.02
C GLU A 203 47.72 -4.57 -3.10
N ALA A 204 46.69 -3.82 -2.72
CA ALA A 204 45.77 -3.19 -3.67
C ALA A 204 46.49 -2.28 -4.67
N CYS A 205 47.50 -1.54 -4.20
CA CYS A 205 48.27 -0.58 -4.99
C CYS A 205 49.48 -1.18 -5.73
N ALA A 206 49.81 -2.45 -5.49
CA ALA A 206 51.01 -3.09 -6.01
C ALA A 206 51.01 -3.10 -7.56
N GLY A 207 52.00 -2.44 -8.15
CA GLY A 207 52.22 -2.42 -9.59
C GLY A 207 51.22 -1.61 -10.42
N ILE A 208 50.29 -0.88 -9.78
CA ILE A 208 49.31 -0.02 -10.48
C ILE A 208 49.50 1.49 -10.23
N ASN A 209 50.35 1.88 -9.28
CA ASN A 209 50.62 3.29 -9.01
C ASN A 209 51.25 4.00 -10.23
N GLY A 210 50.67 5.12 -10.65
CA GLY A 210 51.03 5.87 -11.86
C GLY A 210 50.35 5.38 -13.15
N GLN A 211 49.54 4.32 -13.10
CA GLN A 211 48.88 3.75 -14.27
C GLN A 211 47.45 4.28 -14.45
N TYR A 212 46.95 4.16 -15.68
CA TYR A 212 45.53 4.34 -15.99
C TYR A 212 44.84 2.98 -15.94
N VAL A 213 43.79 2.90 -15.15
CA VAL A 213 43.03 1.67 -14.90
C VAL A 213 41.56 1.88 -15.23
N SER A 214 40.83 0.80 -15.48
CA SER A 214 39.39 0.84 -15.76
C SER A 214 38.60 0.00 -14.75
N TYR A 215 37.40 0.48 -14.41
CA TYR A 215 36.42 -0.26 -13.61
C TYR A 215 35.01 0.17 -14.02
N TYR A 216 34.12 -0.79 -14.30
CA TYR A 216 32.76 -0.55 -14.83
C TYR A 216 32.66 0.57 -15.87
N SER A 217 33.47 0.50 -16.93
CA SER A 217 33.48 1.45 -18.05
C SER A 217 34.00 2.86 -17.75
N LYS A 218 34.44 3.15 -16.52
CA LYS A 218 35.12 4.39 -16.16
C LYS A 218 36.64 4.22 -16.16
N VAL A 219 37.37 5.30 -16.40
CA VAL A 219 38.85 5.32 -16.41
C VAL A 219 39.35 6.17 -15.25
N TYR A 220 40.30 5.61 -14.51
CA TYR A 220 40.93 6.25 -13.35
C TYR A 220 42.43 6.34 -13.55
N LYS A 221 43.04 7.39 -13.02
CA LYS A 221 44.48 7.47 -12.83
C LYS A 221 44.79 7.13 -11.38
N ILE A 222 45.65 6.15 -11.15
CA ILE A 222 46.10 5.81 -9.80
C ILE A 222 47.34 6.65 -9.48
N GLU A 223 47.25 7.53 -8.49
CA GLU A 223 48.39 8.33 -8.01
C GLU A 223 48.43 8.33 -6.49
N ARG A 224 49.60 8.03 -5.92
CA ARG A 224 49.77 7.90 -4.46
C ARG A 224 48.75 6.93 -3.85
N CYS A 225 48.47 5.84 -4.57
CA CYS A 225 47.46 4.83 -4.22
C CYS A 225 46.05 5.39 -4.05
N ARG A 226 45.71 6.49 -4.72
CA ARG A 226 44.35 7.04 -4.79
C ARG A 226 43.83 6.96 -6.22
N LYS A 227 42.57 6.57 -6.37
CA LYS A 227 41.90 6.54 -7.67
C LYS A 227 41.30 7.92 -7.99
N ARG A 228 41.72 8.51 -9.11
CA ARG A 228 41.24 9.80 -9.61
C ARG A 228 40.50 9.58 -10.91
N GLU A 229 39.21 9.89 -10.96
CA GLU A 229 38.41 9.74 -12.18
C GLU A 229 38.92 10.70 -13.27
N VAL A 230 39.08 10.19 -14.49
CA VAL A 230 39.49 10.98 -15.66
C VAL A 230 38.23 11.51 -16.34
N SER A 231 38.07 12.82 -16.34
CA SER A 231 36.85 13.49 -16.84
C SER A 231 36.58 13.26 -18.34
N ASP A 232 37.63 13.09 -19.15
CA ASP A 232 37.53 12.86 -20.60
C ASP A 232 38.46 11.70 -21.05
N PRO A 233 38.01 10.44 -20.93
CA PRO A 233 38.81 9.27 -21.30
C PRO A 233 39.11 9.21 -22.80
N SER A 234 38.30 9.87 -23.64
CA SER A 234 38.48 9.88 -25.10
C SER A 234 39.76 10.59 -25.51
N LYS A 235 40.12 11.69 -24.85
CA LYS A 235 41.40 12.40 -25.09
C LYS A 235 42.60 11.54 -24.69
N LEU A 236 42.46 10.73 -23.64
CA LEU A 236 43.50 9.84 -23.16
C LEU A 236 43.78 8.73 -24.18
N LEU A 237 42.72 8.05 -24.64
CA LEU A 237 42.81 6.92 -25.57
C LEU A 237 43.36 7.30 -26.95
N ARG A 238 43.20 8.57 -27.38
CA ARG A 238 43.80 9.08 -28.62
C ARG A 238 45.33 9.15 -28.58
N LYS A 239 45.94 9.22 -27.39
CA LYS A 239 47.40 9.16 -27.24
C LYS A 239 47.82 7.68 -27.32
N ARG A 240 48.42 7.29 -28.46
CA ARG A 240 48.74 5.92 -28.93
C ARG A 240 49.52 4.96 -27.99
N LYS A 241 49.65 5.23 -26.69
CA LYS A 241 50.48 4.44 -25.76
C LYS A 241 49.85 4.10 -24.40
N VAL A 242 48.58 4.41 -24.16
CA VAL A 242 47.95 4.07 -22.87
C VAL A 242 47.37 2.64 -22.92
N LYS A 243 47.93 1.74 -22.11
CA LYS A 243 47.34 0.43 -21.83
C LYS A 243 46.46 0.57 -20.59
N LEU A 244 45.17 0.31 -20.71
CA LEU A 244 44.26 0.24 -19.58
C LEU A 244 44.33 -1.13 -18.94
N ARG A 245 44.46 -1.17 -17.62
CA ARG A 245 44.33 -2.39 -16.82
C ARG A 245 42.99 -2.36 -16.08
N GLU A 246 42.22 -3.42 -16.18
CA GLU A 246 40.97 -3.54 -15.40
C GLU A 246 41.29 -3.87 -13.94
N LEU A 247 40.65 -3.16 -13.00
CA LEU A 247 40.76 -3.43 -11.57
C LEU A 247 39.85 -4.59 -11.17
N SER A 248 40.30 -5.43 -10.23
CA SER A 248 39.39 -6.36 -9.55
C SER A 248 38.48 -5.61 -8.57
N SER A 249 37.35 -6.22 -8.20
CA SER A 249 36.44 -5.67 -7.19
C SER A 249 37.14 -5.41 -5.85
N GLU A 250 38.02 -6.31 -5.43
CA GLU A 250 38.84 -6.19 -4.20
C GLU A 250 39.76 -4.97 -4.27
N GLN A 251 40.52 -4.81 -5.36
CA GLN A 251 41.38 -3.64 -5.56
C GLN A 251 40.55 -2.34 -5.61
N TRP A 252 39.38 -2.37 -6.23
CA TRP A 252 38.50 -1.21 -6.32
C TRP A 252 38.01 -0.75 -4.94
N ILE A 253 37.58 -1.69 -4.09
CA ILE A 253 37.08 -1.40 -2.74
C ILE A 253 38.23 -0.90 -1.85
N SER A 254 39.43 -1.49 -1.96
CA SER A 254 40.59 -1.12 -1.13
C SER A 254 41.28 0.20 -1.50
N LEU A 255 41.10 0.71 -2.72
CA LEU A 255 41.74 1.96 -3.15
C LEU A 255 40.91 3.20 -2.72
N PRO A 256 41.46 4.14 -1.93
CA PRO A 256 40.76 5.38 -1.56
C PRO A 256 40.53 6.32 -2.75
N GLU A 257 39.49 7.14 -2.65
CA GLU A 257 39.20 8.20 -3.63
C GLU A 257 40.20 9.36 -3.54
N GLY A 258 40.59 9.90 -4.69
CA GLY A 258 41.34 11.14 -4.81
C GLY A 258 40.55 12.20 -5.55
N GLU A 259 40.99 13.46 -5.46
CA GLU A 259 40.43 14.56 -6.25
C GLU A 259 40.46 14.25 -7.75
N SER A 260 39.35 14.53 -8.44
CA SER A 260 39.19 14.33 -9.88
C SER A 260 40.17 15.18 -10.68
N ILE A 261 40.57 14.69 -11.86
CA ILE A 261 41.54 15.33 -12.77
C ILE A 261 41.03 15.54 -14.19
#